data_AF-A0A842R4Q0-F1
#
_entry.id   AF-A0A842R4Q0-F1
#
_cell.length_a   1.000
_cell.length_b   1.000
_cell.length_c   1.000
_cell.angle_alpha   90.00
_cell.angle_beta   90.00
_cell.angle_gamma   90.00
#
_symmetry.space_group_name_H-M   'P 1'
#
loop_
_entity.id
_entity.type
_entity.pdbx_description
1 polymer ?
#
loop_
_entity_poly.entity_id
_entity_poly.type
_entity_poly.pdbx_seq_one_letter_code
_entity_poly.pdbx_strand_id
1 'polypeptide(L)'
;MHVPEDDDLLSLKRELLEREWTNEIDKGLQYIKPIIKKEFHVGGVLGVFADPFISLGTRSYIKTARTTALRQMQVAIDCAMDIIKGKSFDLAVDEYFPDFLKLDILYRYSTKDHPKLDDIVSSLREEFTLRIEDTVRLLSANPPRGKETFNSVVDVYRGAYGNDISEAQKAQERQLRRVTDRAECVRVYKDLVKIPFGLRPKVFKVFDKGLEYTLNSYIETLSSRFG
;
A
#
# COMPACT_ATOMS: atom_id res chain seq x y z
N MET A 1 -18.86 -18.34 18.76
CA MET A 1 -18.88 -17.76 20.12
C MET A 1 -18.33 -16.35 19.95
N HIS A 2 -19.21 -15.34 19.87
CA HIS A 2 -18.83 -13.96 19.59
C HIS A 2 -18.66 -13.28 20.95
N VAL A 3 -17.42 -13.10 21.40
CA VAL A 3 -17.13 -12.20 22.52
C VAL A 3 -17.23 -10.80 21.91
N PRO A 4 -18.11 -9.91 22.40
CA PRO A 4 -18.12 -8.52 21.96
C PRO A 4 -16.73 -7.97 22.22
N GLU A 5 -16.02 -7.66 21.14
CA GLU A 5 -14.73 -7.00 21.26
C GLU A 5 -14.99 -5.64 21.90
N ASP A 6 -14.22 -5.30 22.93
CA ASP A 6 -14.34 -4.00 23.60
C ASP A 6 -14.11 -2.91 22.55
N ASP A 7 -15.15 -2.12 22.26
CA ASP A 7 -15.13 -1.07 21.21
C ASP A 7 -13.94 -0.10 21.43
N ASP A 8 -13.51 0.08 22.67
CA ASP A 8 -12.35 0.89 23.04
C ASP A 8 -11.03 0.26 22.57
N LEU A 9 -10.86 -1.06 22.73
CA LEU A 9 -9.67 -1.78 22.26
C LEU A 9 -9.59 -1.83 20.74
N LEU A 10 -10.74 -2.01 20.07
CA LEU A 10 -10.80 -2.00 18.62
C LEU A 10 -10.44 -0.61 18.05
N SER A 11 -10.95 0.45 18.69
CA SER A 11 -10.64 1.84 18.34
C SER A 11 -9.15 2.15 18.53
N LEU A 12 -8.55 1.69 19.64
CA LEU A 12 -7.11 1.85 19.88
C LEU A 12 -6.25 1.14 18.84
N LYS A 13 -6.57 -0.12 18.50
CA LYS A 13 -5.85 -0.88 17.46
C LYS A 13 -5.91 -0.16 16.11
N ARG A 14 -7.09 0.35 15.74
CA ARG A 14 -7.28 1.15 14.55
C ARG A 14 -6.37 2.38 14.54
N GLU A 15 -6.36 3.18 15.62
CA GLU A 15 -5.53 4.38 15.71
C GLU A 15 -4.03 4.05 15.56
N LEU A 16 -3.57 2.98 16.23
CA LEU A 16 -2.19 2.53 16.16
C LEU A 16 -1.79 2.13 14.73
N LEU A 17 -2.65 1.41 14.01
CA LEU A 17 -2.43 1.01 12.62
C LEU A 17 -2.47 2.21 11.67
N GLU A 18 -3.47 3.08 11.77
CA GLU A 18 -3.58 4.29 10.94
C GLU A 18 -2.33 5.18 11.07
N ARG A 19 -1.86 5.39 12.30
CA ARG A 19 -0.66 6.17 12.57
C ARG A 19 0.59 5.52 11.97
N GLU A 20 0.77 4.22 12.17
CA GLU A 20 1.93 3.50 11.66
C GLU A 20 1.97 3.50 10.14
N TRP A 21 0.88 3.12 9.50
CA TRP A 21 0.82 3.07 8.04
C TRP A 21 0.94 4.45 7.40
N THR A 22 0.43 5.51 8.04
CA THR A 22 0.67 6.90 7.61
C THR A 22 2.16 7.24 7.66
N ASN A 23 2.85 6.86 8.73
CA ASN A 23 4.29 7.09 8.87
C ASN A 23 5.08 6.33 7.78
N GLU A 24 4.70 5.07 7.48
CA GLU A 24 5.36 4.28 6.44
C GLU A 24 5.13 4.85 5.03
N ILE A 25 3.92 5.33 4.72
CA ILE A 25 3.67 6.09 3.48
C ILE A 25 4.58 7.32 3.40
N ASP A 26 4.65 8.10 4.48
CA ASP A 26 5.42 9.34 4.49
C ASP A 26 6.92 9.08 4.31
N LYS A 27 7.47 8.03 4.95
CA LYS A 27 8.84 7.59 4.74
C LYS A 27 9.09 7.15 3.29
N GLY A 28 8.22 6.32 2.73
CA GLY A 28 8.32 5.89 1.33
C GLY A 28 8.29 7.05 0.34
N LEU A 29 7.39 8.03 0.55
CA LEU A 29 7.32 9.24 -0.27
C LEU A 29 8.56 10.13 -0.10
N GLN A 30 9.10 10.26 1.11
CA GLN A 30 10.35 10.99 1.37
C GLN A 30 11.54 10.34 0.67
N TYR A 31 11.61 9.01 0.64
CA TYR A 31 12.63 8.25 -0.08
C TYR A 31 12.53 8.44 -1.61
N ILE A 32 11.32 8.32 -2.17
CA ILE A 32 11.08 8.43 -3.62
C ILE A 32 11.27 9.85 -4.16
N LYS A 33 10.96 10.88 -3.35
CA LYS A 33 11.01 12.30 -3.75
C LYS A 33 12.33 12.74 -4.40
N PRO A 34 13.53 12.52 -3.81
CA PRO A 34 14.80 12.88 -4.44
C PRO A 34 15.07 12.08 -5.71
N ILE A 35 14.61 10.83 -5.81
CA ILE A 35 14.78 9.98 -7.00
C ILE A 35 13.95 10.54 -8.15
N ILE A 36 12.67 10.88 -7.92
CA ILE A 36 11.84 11.55 -8.94
C ILE A 36 12.52 12.83 -9.41
N LYS A 37 12.96 13.69 -8.48
CA LYS A 37 13.65 14.93 -8.84
C LYS A 37 14.87 14.69 -9.73
N LYS A 38 15.67 13.66 -9.43
CA LYS A 38 16.87 13.29 -10.18
C LYS A 38 16.53 12.76 -11.57
N GLU A 39 15.61 11.79 -11.68
CA GLU A 39 15.29 11.14 -12.95
C GLU A 39 14.54 12.08 -13.91
N PHE A 40 13.71 12.97 -13.37
CA PHE A 40 12.93 13.92 -14.16
C PHE A 40 13.60 15.29 -14.27
N HIS A 41 14.77 15.51 -13.68
CA HIS A 41 15.58 16.70 -13.95
C HIS A 41 16.01 16.72 -15.42
N VAL A 42 15.81 17.85 -16.09
CA VAL A 42 16.28 18.09 -17.45
C VAL A 42 17.63 18.79 -17.33
N GLY A 43 18.73 18.09 -17.59
CA GLY A 43 20.04 18.74 -17.71
C GLY A 43 20.14 19.56 -19.01
N GLY A 44 20.63 20.80 -18.93
CA GLY A 44 20.85 21.70 -20.07
C GLY A 44 20.11 23.05 -19.96
N VAL A 45 20.29 23.94 -20.95
CA VAL A 45 19.69 25.31 -20.98
C VAL A 45 18.15 25.29 -20.96
N LEU A 46 17.53 24.20 -21.43
CA LEU A 46 16.08 23.94 -21.31
C LEU A 46 15.63 23.56 -19.88
N GLY A 47 16.55 23.11 -19.03
CA GLY A 47 16.28 22.71 -17.64
C GLY A 47 15.91 23.87 -16.73
N VAL A 48 16.49 25.05 -16.95
CA VAL A 48 16.22 26.26 -16.14
C VAL A 48 14.76 26.71 -16.25
N PHE A 49 14.11 26.47 -17.40
CA PHE A 49 12.72 26.87 -17.65
C PHE A 49 11.69 25.76 -17.35
N ALA A 50 12.10 24.49 -17.37
CA ALA A 50 11.22 23.35 -17.09
C ALA A 50 11.16 22.96 -15.60
N ASP A 51 12.17 23.34 -14.81
CA ASP A 51 12.28 23.00 -13.38
C ASP A 51 11.10 23.48 -12.51
N PRO A 52 10.48 24.65 -12.73
CA PRO A 52 9.26 25.05 -12.02
C PRO A 52 8.08 24.09 -12.27
N PHE A 53 7.90 23.63 -13.51
CA PHE A 53 6.80 22.72 -13.90
C PHE A 53 7.04 21.30 -13.40
N ILE A 54 8.29 20.83 -13.43
CA ILE A 54 8.67 19.51 -12.89
C ILE A 54 8.59 19.49 -11.37
N SER A 55 9.00 20.57 -10.69
CA SER A 55 8.89 20.68 -9.24
C SER A 55 7.44 20.83 -8.77
N LEU A 56 6.60 21.59 -9.48
CA LEU A 56 5.15 21.67 -9.26
C LEU A 56 4.46 20.33 -9.54
N GLY A 57 4.80 19.68 -10.66
CA GLY A 57 4.29 18.36 -11.02
C GLY A 57 4.68 17.28 -10.02
N THR A 58 5.92 17.28 -9.54
CA THR A 58 6.42 16.36 -8.51
C THR A 58 5.72 16.61 -7.17
N ARG A 59 5.52 17.88 -6.78
CA ARG A 59 4.83 18.23 -5.53
C ARG A 59 3.34 17.83 -5.59
N SER A 60 2.68 18.08 -6.71
CA SER A 60 1.30 17.67 -6.96
C SER A 60 1.15 16.14 -6.99
N TYR A 61 2.09 15.45 -7.63
CA TYR A 61 2.13 13.99 -7.68
C TYR A 61 2.32 13.38 -6.29
N ILE A 62 3.31 13.83 -5.51
CA ILE A 62 3.55 13.31 -4.15
C ILE A 62 2.33 13.55 -3.25
N LYS A 63 1.71 14.74 -3.34
CA LYS A 63 0.48 15.03 -2.60
C LYS A 63 -0.65 14.07 -2.99
N THR A 64 -0.85 13.88 -4.30
CA THR A 64 -1.89 12.97 -4.83
C THR A 64 -1.62 11.53 -4.42
N ALA A 65 -0.37 11.06 -4.51
CA ALA A 65 0.05 9.73 -4.11
C ALA A 65 -0.21 9.50 -2.62
N ARG A 66 0.17 10.46 -1.75
CA ARG A 66 -0.12 10.41 -0.31
C ARG A 66 -1.63 10.30 -0.05
N THR A 67 -2.42 11.21 -0.61
CA THR A 67 -3.87 11.22 -0.40
C THR A 67 -4.53 9.94 -0.91
N THR A 68 -4.06 9.42 -2.04
CA THR A 68 -4.59 8.18 -2.63
C THR A 68 -4.26 6.98 -1.76
N ALA A 69 -3.00 6.84 -1.32
CA ALA A 69 -2.56 5.74 -0.47
C ALA A 69 -3.29 5.74 0.89
N LEU A 70 -3.43 6.92 1.52
CA LEU A 70 -4.20 7.05 2.76
C LEU A 70 -5.67 6.68 2.59
N ARG A 71 -6.29 7.06 1.47
CA ARG A 71 -7.66 6.65 1.17
C ARG A 71 -7.78 5.15 0.93
N GLN A 72 -6.83 4.52 0.24
CA GLN A 72 -6.83 3.08 0.04
C GLN A 72 -6.70 2.32 1.37
N MET A 73 -5.87 2.83 2.29
CA MET A 73 -5.80 2.30 3.65
C MET A 73 -7.11 2.46 4.40
N GLN A 74 -7.74 3.65 4.33
CA GLN A 74 -9.01 3.89 4.99
C GLN A 74 -10.08 2.91 4.51
N VAL A 75 -10.19 2.71 3.19
CA VAL A 75 -11.11 1.72 2.60
C VAL A 75 -10.82 0.31 3.14
N ALA A 76 -9.55 -0.07 3.29
CA ALA A 76 -9.19 -1.38 3.83
C ALA A 76 -9.56 -1.53 5.32
N ILE A 77 -9.31 -0.50 6.14
CA ILE A 77 -9.69 -0.48 7.55
C ILE A 77 -11.21 -0.53 7.72
N ASP A 78 -11.94 0.30 6.98
CA ASP A 78 -13.40 0.35 7.05
C ASP A 78 -14.02 -1.00 6.67
N CYS A 79 -13.52 -1.62 5.59
CA CYS A 79 -13.91 -2.97 5.19
C CYS A 79 -13.63 -4.01 6.29
N ALA A 80 -12.45 -3.98 6.91
CA ALA A 80 -12.08 -4.91 7.97
C ALA A 80 -12.93 -4.71 9.25
N MET A 81 -13.24 -3.46 9.59
CA MET A 81 -14.11 -3.12 10.72
C MET A 81 -15.53 -3.66 10.52
N ASP A 82 -16.08 -3.54 9.32
CA ASP A 82 -17.39 -4.10 8.96
C ASP A 82 -17.41 -5.64 9.13
N ILE A 83 -16.33 -6.32 8.74
CA ILE A 83 -16.18 -7.77 8.90
C ILE A 83 -16.16 -8.15 10.38
N ILE A 84 -15.38 -7.44 11.20
CA ILE A 84 -15.28 -7.68 12.64
C ILE A 84 -16.63 -7.47 13.34
N LYS A 85 -17.42 -6.50 12.86
CA LYS A 85 -18.79 -6.23 13.33
C LYS A 85 -19.84 -7.22 12.82
N GLY A 86 -19.44 -8.26 12.08
CA GLY A 86 -20.29 -9.38 11.69
C GLY A 86 -20.75 -9.38 10.23
N LYS A 87 -20.26 -8.48 9.38
CA LYS A 87 -20.48 -8.58 7.93
C LYS A 87 -19.70 -9.76 7.37
N SER A 88 -20.28 -10.49 6.42
CA SER A 88 -19.57 -11.57 5.72
C SER A 88 -18.36 -11.01 4.98
N PHE A 89 -17.25 -11.73 5.03
CA PHE A 89 -15.98 -11.35 4.40
C PHE A 89 -16.15 -11.04 2.91
N ASP A 90 -16.74 -11.97 2.15
CA ASP A 90 -16.93 -11.81 0.69
C ASP A 90 -17.84 -10.62 0.36
N LEU A 91 -18.92 -10.43 1.14
CA LEU A 91 -19.83 -9.31 0.94
C LEU A 91 -19.16 -7.96 1.22
N ALA A 92 -18.31 -7.88 2.25
CA ALA A 92 -17.54 -6.69 2.55
C ALA A 92 -16.53 -6.39 1.43
N VAL A 93 -15.75 -7.40 1.00
CA VAL A 93 -14.79 -7.24 -0.09
C VAL A 93 -15.48 -6.73 -1.37
N ASP A 94 -16.63 -7.29 -1.73
CA ASP A 94 -17.37 -6.92 -2.93
C ASP A 94 -17.89 -5.48 -2.90
N GLU A 95 -18.31 -5.00 -1.73
CA GLU A 95 -18.82 -3.66 -1.55
C GLU A 95 -17.71 -2.60 -1.58
N TYR A 96 -16.57 -2.87 -0.95
CA TYR A 96 -15.47 -1.91 -0.81
C TYR A 96 -14.47 -1.95 -1.97
N PHE A 97 -14.36 -3.07 -2.70
CA PHE A 97 -13.41 -3.21 -3.81
C PHE A 97 -13.57 -2.14 -4.91
N PRO A 98 -14.78 -1.74 -5.35
CA PRO A 98 -14.93 -0.67 -6.35
C PRO A 98 -14.30 0.66 -5.94
N ASP A 99 -14.37 1.03 -4.66
CA ASP A 99 -13.77 2.27 -4.17
C ASP A 99 -12.25 2.15 -4.02
N PHE A 100 -11.75 1.00 -3.59
CA PHE A 100 -10.32 0.69 -3.66
C PHE A 100 -9.79 0.78 -5.10
N LEU A 101 -10.50 0.19 -6.07
CA LEU A 101 -10.13 0.14 -7.47
C LEU A 101 -10.10 1.54 -8.12
N LYS A 102 -11.08 2.40 -7.80
CA LYS A 102 -11.09 3.80 -8.28
C LYS A 102 -9.90 4.61 -7.79
N LEU A 103 -9.33 4.25 -6.65
CA LEU A 103 -8.15 4.91 -6.10
C LEU A 103 -6.85 4.39 -6.73
N ASP A 104 -6.83 3.17 -7.25
CA ASP A 104 -5.63 2.57 -7.80
C ASP A 104 -5.10 3.33 -9.02
N ILE A 105 -3.83 3.74 -8.94
CA ILE A 105 -3.18 4.56 -9.97
C ILE A 105 -3.06 3.79 -11.28
N LEU A 106 -2.70 2.50 -11.23
CA LEU A 106 -2.54 1.69 -12.43
C LEU A 106 -3.88 1.55 -13.16
N TYR A 107 -4.95 1.18 -12.47
CA TYR A 107 -6.28 1.10 -13.05
C TYR A 107 -6.72 2.44 -13.65
N ARG A 108 -6.55 3.55 -12.93
CA ARG A 108 -6.95 4.90 -13.39
C ARG A 108 -6.29 5.31 -14.70
N TYR A 109 -5.01 4.99 -14.87
CA TYR A 109 -4.25 5.37 -16.07
C TYR A 109 -4.19 4.27 -17.14
N SER A 110 -4.79 3.12 -16.90
CA SER A 110 -4.87 2.04 -17.89
C SER A 110 -5.88 2.35 -19.00
N THR A 111 -5.55 1.95 -20.22
CA THR A 111 -6.46 1.96 -21.38
C THR A 111 -7.64 1.02 -21.11
N LYS A 112 -8.86 1.55 -21.11
CA LYS A 112 -10.06 0.82 -20.64
C LYS A 112 -10.47 -0.36 -21.52
N ASP A 113 -10.11 -0.32 -22.80
CA ASP A 113 -10.43 -1.38 -23.76
C ASP A 113 -9.25 -2.34 -23.98
N HIS A 114 -8.18 -2.25 -23.17
CA HIS A 114 -7.00 -3.09 -23.36
C HIS A 114 -7.27 -4.53 -22.87
N PRO A 115 -6.91 -5.59 -23.62
CA PRO A 115 -7.21 -6.98 -23.27
C PRO A 115 -6.65 -7.46 -21.92
N LYS A 116 -5.59 -6.79 -21.42
CA LYS A 116 -4.98 -7.07 -20.11
C LYS A 116 -5.60 -6.33 -18.93
N LEU A 117 -6.60 -5.48 -19.16
CA LEU A 117 -7.22 -4.74 -18.06
C LEU A 117 -7.91 -5.67 -17.07
N ASP A 118 -8.61 -6.71 -17.56
CA ASP A 118 -9.30 -7.67 -16.70
C ASP A 118 -8.31 -8.44 -15.82
N ASP A 119 -7.16 -8.85 -16.37
CA ASP A 119 -6.06 -9.46 -15.62
C ASP A 119 -5.56 -8.53 -14.48
N ILE A 120 -5.44 -7.23 -14.77
CA ILE A 120 -5.06 -6.22 -13.78
C ILE A 120 -6.13 -6.05 -12.70
N VAL A 121 -7.41 -5.98 -13.07
CA VAL A 121 -8.52 -5.83 -12.12
C VAL A 121 -8.61 -7.06 -11.20
N SER A 122 -8.47 -8.27 -11.76
CA SER A 122 -8.42 -9.51 -10.97
C SER A 122 -7.24 -9.50 -9.99
N SER A 123 -6.04 -9.13 -10.46
CA SER A 123 -4.86 -9.02 -9.60
C SER A 123 -5.02 -7.98 -8.50
N LEU A 124 -5.68 -6.85 -8.77
CA LEU A 124 -5.98 -5.83 -7.77
C LEU A 124 -7.00 -6.32 -6.74
N ARG A 125 -7.99 -7.14 -7.15
CA ARG A 125 -8.95 -7.74 -6.23
C ARG A 125 -8.29 -8.74 -5.30
N GLU A 126 -7.39 -9.57 -5.82
CA GLU A 126 -6.59 -10.49 -5.01
C GLU A 126 -5.71 -9.75 -4.00
N GLU A 127 -5.03 -8.67 -4.42
CA GLU A 127 -4.26 -7.84 -3.48
C GLU A 127 -5.14 -7.21 -2.41
N PHE A 128 -6.28 -6.65 -2.80
CA PHE A 128 -7.22 -6.04 -1.86
C PHE A 128 -7.68 -7.07 -0.84
N THR A 129 -8.06 -8.27 -1.30
CA THR A 129 -8.48 -9.39 -0.45
C THR A 129 -7.39 -9.75 0.57
N LEU A 130 -6.14 -9.96 0.11
CA LEU A 130 -5.00 -10.25 0.99
C LEU A 130 -4.76 -9.15 2.02
N ARG A 131 -4.95 -7.89 1.64
CA ARG A 131 -4.84 -6.75 2.55
C ARG A 131 -5.96 -6.74 3.59
N ILE A 132 -7.19 -7.07 3.21
CA ILE A 132 -8.31 -7.19 4.15
C ILE A 132 -8.08 -8.34 5.13
N GLU A 133 -7.64 -9.51 4.66
CA GLU A 133 -7.31 -10.65 5.53
C GLU A 133 -6.29 -10.27 6.62
N ASP A 134 -5.21 -9.60 6.23
CA ASP A 134 -4.17 -9.13 7.15
C ASP A 134 -4.71 -8.06 8.11
N THR A 135 -5.50 -7.11 7.59
CA THR A 135 -6.07 -6.02 8.40
C THR A 135 -7.07 -6.55 9.42
N VAL A 136 -7.95 -7.48 9.04
CA VAL A 136 -8.87 -8.17 9.96
C VAL A 136 -8.06 -8.91 11.03
N ARG A 137 -7.01 -9.63 10.65
CA ARG A 137 -6.17 -10.35 11.61
C ARG A 137 -5.50 -9.41 12.63
N LEU A 138 -4.98 -8.28 12.18
CA LEU A 138 -4.37 -7.26 13.04
C LEU A 138 -5.41 -6.61 13.96
N LEU A 139 -6.57 -6.26 13.42
CA LEU A 139 -7.65 -5.63 14.18
C LEU A 139 -8.35 -6.58 15.13
N SER A 140 -8.37 -7.89 14.88
CA SER A 140 -8.91 -8.91 15.80
C SER A 140 -7.86 -9.48 16.76
N ALA A 141 -6.66 -8.90 16.79
CA ALA A 141 -5.60 -9.33 17.70
C ALA A 141 -6.01 -9.15 19.16
N ASN A 142 -5.58 -10.08 20.01
CA ASN A 142 -5.63 -9.94 21.47
C ASN A 142 -4.32 -9.35 22.00
N PRO A 143 -4.33 -8.60 23.12
CA PRO A 143 -3.11 -8.14 23.75
C PRO A 143 -2.12 -9.30 23.99
N PRO A 144 -0.80 -9.08 23.81
CA PRO A 144 0.20 -10.11 24.09
C PRO A 144 0.11 -10.62 25.53
N ARG A 145 0.49 -11.88 25.77
CA ARG A 145 0.43 -12.50 27.10
C ARG A 145 1.12 -11.63 28.15
N GLY A 146 0.40 -11.32 29.24
CA GLY A 146 0.89 -10.48 30.32
C GLY A 146 0.70 -8.97 30.11
N LYS A 147 -0.04 -8.57 29.08
CA LYS A 147 -0.50 -7.18 28.88
C LYS A 147 -2.02 -7.10 28.93
N GLU A 148 -2.52 -6.03 29.54
CA GLU A 148 -3.96 -5.71 29.58
C GLU A 148 -4.42 -4.93 28.34
N THR A 149 -3.49 -4.26 27.63
CA THR A 149 -3.78 -3.41 26.47
C THR A 149 -2.62 -3.38 25.45
N PHE A 150 -2.85 -2.73 24.30
CA PHE A 150 -1.86 -2.45 23.26
C PHE A 150 -1.18 -1.10 23.49
N ASN A 151 0.14 -1.09 23.68
CA ASN A 151 0.89 0.17 23.84
C ASN A 151 1.57 0.63 22.55
N SER A 152 1.62 -0.23 21.54
CA SER A 152 2.31 0.02 20.29
C SER A 152 1.77 -0.83 19.16
N VAL A 153 2.06 -0.46 17.91
CA VAL A 153 1.76 -1.30 16.76
C VAL A 153 2.48 -2.66 16.83
N VAL A 154 3.67 -2.72 17.45
CA VAL A 154 4.40 -3.99 17.68
C VAL A 154 3.56 -4.94 18.54
N ASP A 155 2.86 -4.44 19.54
CA ASP A 155 1.96 -5.26 20.36
C ASP A 155 0.80 -5.81 19.53
N VAL A 156 0.27 -5.02 18.59
CA VAL A 156 -0.80 -5.45 17.66
C VAL A 156 -0.30 -6.61 16.78
N TYR A 157 0.88 -6.45 16.16
CA TYR A 157 1.49 -7.52 15.36
C TYR A 157 1.81 -8.76 16.19
N ARG A 158 2.33 -8.62 17.41
CA ARG A 158 2.58 -9.77 18.31
C ARG A 158 1.28 -10.47 18.73
N GLY A 159 0.20 -9.71 18.92
CA GLY A 159 -1.11 -10.28 19.19
C GLY A 159 -1.68 -11.08 18.01
N ALA A 160 -1.47 -10.60 16.79
CA ALA A 160 -1.97 -11.21 15.55
C ALA A 160 -1.15 -12.41 15.06
N TYR A 161 0.18 -12.33 15.19
CA TYR A 161 1.14 -13.26 14.59
C TYR A 161 1.97 -14.04 15.62
N GLY A 162 1.91 -13.66 16.90
CA GLY A 162 2.77 -14.21 17.93
C GLY A 162 4.19 -13.65 17.86
N ASN A 163 5.15 -14.40 18.40
CA ASN A 163 6.56 -14.02 18.36
C ASN A 163 7.24 -14.42 17.04
N ASP A 164 6.62 -15.32 16.26
CA ASP A 164 7.10 -15.70 14.93
C ASP A 164 6.38 -14.86 13.87
N ILE A 165 7.07 -13.82 13.38
CA ILE A 165 6.51 -12.92 12.39
C ILE A 165 6.70 -13.39 10.94
N SER A 166 7.20 -14.61 10.73
CA SER A 166 7.41 -15.16 9.38
C SER A 166 6.12 -15.24 8.57
N GLU A 167 4.97 -15.45 9.21
CA GLU A 167 3.67 -15.43 8.53
C GLU A 167 3.28 -14.02 8.06
N ALA A 168 3.58 -12.98 8.85
CA ALA A 168 3.39 -11.60 8.39
C ALA A 168 4.34 -11.28 7.23
N GLN A 169 5.59 -11.75 7.32
CA GLN A 169 6.59 -11.63 6.24
C GLN A 169 6.09 -12.22 4.94
N LYS A 170 5.64 -13.48 4.96
CA LYS A 170 5.07 -14.15 3.78
C LYS A 170 3.85 -13.41 3.25
N ALA A 171 2.98 -12.88 4.12
CA ALA A 171 1.80 -12.12 3.69
C ALA A 171 2.21 -10.85 2.90
N GLN A 172 3.20 -10.12 3.40
CA GLN A 172 3.70 -8.93 2.71
C GLN A 172 4.45 -9.26 1.43
N GLU A 173 5.27 -10.31 1.42
CA GLU A 173 5.94 -10.79 0.21
C GLU A 173 4.95 -11.18 -0.88
N ARG A 174 3.82 -11.81 -0.52
CA ARG A 174 2.73 -12.09 -1.46
C ARG A 174 2.17 -10.80 -2.05
N GLN A 175 1.91 -9.77 -1.23
CA GLN A 175 1.44 -8.47 -1.72
C GLN A 175 2.46 -7.82 -2.67
N LEU A 176 3.75 -7.79 -2.28
CA LEU A 176 4.82 -7.19 -3.08
C LEU A 176 5.05 -7.91 -4.41
N ARG A 177 4.92 -9.24 -4.44
CA ARG A 177 4.96 -10.02 -5.68
C ARG A 177 3.87 -9.58 -6.65
N ARG A 178 2.64 -9.37 -6.17
CA ARG A 178 1.53 -8.89 -7.04
C ARG A 178 1.80 -7.50 -7.61
N VAL A 179 2.33 -6.59 -6.80
CA VAL A 179 2.74 -5.26 -7.26
C VAL A 179 3.83 -5.36 -8.34
N THR A 180 4.77 -6.28 -8.16
CA THR A 180 5.85 -6.54 -9.13
C THR A 180 5.33 -7.14 -10.44
N ASP A 181 4.45 -8.14 -10.36
CA ASP A 181 3.84 -8.79 -11.52
C ASP A 181 3.04 -7.79 -12.38
N ARG A 182 2.28 -6.90 -11.74
CA ARG A 182 1.55 -5.84 -12.45
C ARG A 182 2.47 -4.84 -13.10
N ALA A 183 3.57 -4.46 -12.46
CA ALA A 183 4.55 -3.57 -13.07
C ALA A 183 5.21 -4.20 -14.30
N GLU A 184 5.50 -5.50 -14.25
CA GLU A 184 6.02 -6.24 -15.39
C GLU A 184 4.99 -6.32 -16.52
N CYS A 185 3.71 -6.53 -16.20
CA CYS A 185 2.63 -6.44 -17.18
C CYS A 185 2.63 -5.07 -17.88
N VAL A 186 2.77 -3.97 -17.13
CA VAL A 186 2.89 -2.64 -17.75
C VAL A 186 4.17 -2.53 -18.58
N ARG A 187 5.30 -3.13 -18.20
CA ARG A 187 6.53 -3.10 -19.03
C ARG A 187 6.34 -3.77 -20.39
N VAL A 188 5.73 -4.95 -20.37
CA VAL A 188 5.48 -5.78 -21.56
C VAL A 188 4.43 -5.15 -22.48
N TYR A 189 3.28 -4.77 -21.94
CA TYR A 189 2.15 -4.22 -22.71
C TYR A 189 2.21 -2.69 -22.72
N LYS A 190 2.89 -2.12 -23.72
CA LYS A 190 3.25 -0.69 -23.73
C LYS A 190 2.07 0.27 -23.83
N ASP A 191 0.99 -0.18 -24.44
CA ASP A 191 -0.28 0.50 -24.67
C ASP A 191 -1.29 0.32 -23.52
N LEU A 192 -1.03 -0.59 -22.58
CA LEU A 192 -1.84 -0.75 -21.37
C LEU A 192 -1.87 0.54 -20.56
N VAL A 193 -0.73 1.22 -20.38
CA VAL A 193 -0.65 2.54 -19.74
C VAL A 193 0.06 3.51 -20.67
N LYS A 194 -0.59 4.65 -20.95
CA LYS A 194 -0.05 5.70 -21.81
C LYS A 194 1.07 6.47 -21.10
N ILE A 195 2.28 5.94 -21.19
CA ILE A 195 3.51 6.61 -20.73
C ILE A 195 4.30 7.09 -21.96
N PRO A 196 4.65 8.38 -22.07
CA PRO A 196 5.50 8.87 -23.15
C PRO A 196 6.81 8.07 -23.25
N PHE A 197 7.21 7.70 -24.47
CA PHE A 197 8.31 6.76 -24.71
C PHE A 197 9.61 7.15 -23.97
N GLY A 198 10.00 8.43 -24.03
CA GLY A 198 11.21 8.92 -23.35
C GLY A 198 11.12 8.99 -21.82
N LEU A 199 9.92 8.94 -21.24
CA LEU A 199 9.70 8.93 -19.79
C LEU A 199 9.59 7.52 -19.22
N ARG A 200 9.27 6.52 -20.05
CA ARG A 200 9.01 5.15 -19.61
C ARG A 200 10.17 4.53 -18.81
N PRO A 201 11.45 4.61 -19.23
CA PRO A 201 12.57 4.09 -18.43
C PRO A 201 12.72 4.79 -17.08
N LYS A 202 12.46 6.12 -17.03
CA LYS A 202 12.55 6.93 -15.81
C LYS A 202 11.47 6.54 -14.80
N VAL A 203 10.23 6.35 -15.27
CA VAL A 203 9.10 5.89 -14.45
C VAL A 203 9.41 4.53 -13.82
N PHE A 204 9.86 3.55 -14.62
CA PHE A 204 10.17 2.23 -14.09
C PHE A 204 11.36 2.24 -13.14
N LYS A 205 12.38 3.06 -13.38
CA LYS A 205 13.50 3.20 -12.45
C LYS A 205 13.08 3.77 -11.09
N VAL A 206 12.19 4.76 -11.07
CA VAL A 206 11.59 5.28 -9.83
C VAL A 206 10.80 4.17 -9.13
N PHE A 207 9.98 3.44 -9.89
CA PHE A 207 9.19 2.33 -9.36
C PHE A 207 10.06 1.21 -8.75
N ASP A 208 11.09 0.76 -9.46
CA ASP A 208 12.02 -0.28 -9.01
C ASP A 208 12.73 0.11 -7.71
N LYS A 209 13.16 1.38 -7.61
CA LYS A 209 13.74 1.90 -6.37
C LYS A 209 12.72 1.97 -5.23
N GLY A 210 11.46 2.27 -5.53
CA GLY A 210 10.38 2.22 -4.55
C GLY A 210 10.16 0.81 -4.01
N LEU A 211 10.09 -0.19 -4.90
CA LEU A 211 9.97 -1.60 -4.50
C LEU A 211 11.16 -2.09 -3.67
N GLU A 212 12.38 -1.77 -4.12
CA GLU A 212 13.61 -2.09 -3.39
C GLU A 212 13.59 -1.49 -1.98
N TYR A 213 13.18 -0.22 -1.85
CA TYR A 213 13.03 0.41 -0.54
C TYR A 213 11.98 -0.27 0.32
N THR A 214 10.80 -0.59 -0.22
CA THR A 214 9.75 -1.27 0.55
C THR A 214 10.21 -2.64 1.04
N LEU A 215 10.89 -3.42 0.19
CA LEU A 215 11.45 -4.72 0.58
C LEU A 215 12.49 -4.57 1.70
N ASN A 216 13.45 -3.67 1.55
CA ASN A 216 14.53 -3.49 2.52
C ASN A 216 14.02 -2.90 3.84
N SER A 217 13.23 -1.82 3.78
CA SER A 217 12.63 -1.17 4.95
C SER A 217 11.76 -2.15 5.73
N TYR A 218 11.04 -3.03 5.04
CA TYR A 218 10.20 -4.04 5.67
C TYR A 218 11.02 -5.11 6.41
N ILE A 219 12.05 -5.66 5.75
CA ILE A 219 12.96 -6.63 6.38
C ILE A 219 13.64 -6.02 7.62
N GLU A 220 14.15 -4.80 7.50
CA GLU A 220 14.79 -4.08 8.61
C GLU A 220 13.82 -3.75 9.74
N THR A 221 12.61 -3.30 9.42
CA THR A 221 11.59 -2.93 10.41
C THR A 221 11.10 -4.14 11.20
N LEU A 222 10.89 -5.28 10.54
CA LEU A 222 10.50 -6.51 11.23
C LEU A 222 11.67 -7.12 12.01
N SER A 223 12.88 -7.08 11.47
CA SER A 223 14.05 -7.61 12.19
C SER A 223 14.38 -6.77 13.43
N SER A 224 14.29 -5.44 13.35
CA SER A 224 14.62 -4.54 14.49
C SER A 224 13.53 -4.48 15.58
N ARG A 225 12.26 -4.73 15.24
CA ARG A 225 11.14 -4.70 16.20
C ARG A 225 10.90 -6.03 16.91
N PHE A 226 11.41 -7.13 16.35
CA PHE A 226 11.12 -8.48 16.82
C PHE A 226 12.35 -9.34 17.10
N GLY A 227 13.54 -8.94 16.64
CA GLY A 227 14.83 -9.46 17.13
C GLY A 227 15.25 -8.82 18.44
#